data_AF-A0A086AAI6-F1
#
_entry.id   AF-A0A086AAI6-F1
#
_cell.length_a   1.000
_cell.length_b   1.000
_cell.length_c   1.000
_cell.angle_alpha   90.00
_cell.angle_beta   90.00
_cell.angle_gamma   90.00
#
_symmetry.space_group_name_H-M   'P 1'
#
loop_
_entity.id
_entity.type
_entity.pdbx_description
1 polymer ?
#
loop_
_entity_poly.entity_id
_entity_poly.type
_entity_poly.pdbx_seq_one_letter_code
_entity_poly.pdbx_strand_id
1 'polypeptide(L)'
;MLKKFIHFIFLPCSVATLLMEKRNSGALSPKESWQLSMHLKICKWCKAYEKKLKILDEILKRTLIQEEKNKIDTTDIQNFKDEMIRKMDF
;
A
#
# COMPACT_ATOMS: atom_id res chain seq x y z
N MET A 1 27.62 -24.33 -19.70
CA MET A 1 26.27 -24.16 -20.29
C MET A 1 25.17 -23.87 -19.25
N LEU A 2 25.34 -24.22 -17.95
CA LEU A 2 24.39 -23.88 -16.86
C LEU A 2 24.14 -22.38 -16.66
N LYS A 3 25.16 -21.51 -16.82
CA LYS A 3 25.03 -20.05 -16.61
C LYS A 3 23.96 -19.38 -17.50
N LYS A 4 23.68 -19.92 -18.69
CA LYS A 4 22.67 -19.38 -19.61
C LYS A 4 21.22 -19.64 -19.15
N PHE A 5 20.99 -20.73 -18.41
CA PHE A 5 19.66 -21.07 -17.90
C PHE A 5 19.31 -20.37 -16.58
N ILE A 6 20.32 -20.00 -15.79
CA ILE A 6 20.12 -19.27 -14.53
C ILE A 6 19.38 -17.96 -14.81
N HIS A 7 19.79 -17.17 -15.80
CA HIS A 7 19.10 -15.91 -16.11
C HIS A 7 17.69 -16.07 -16.70
N PHE A 8 17.36 -17.26 -17.23
CA PHE A 8 16.01 -17.53 -17.76
C PHE A 8 15.03 -17.96 -16.66
N ILE A 9 15.53 -18.62 -15.61
CA ILE A 9 14.75 -19.05 -14.44
C ILE A 9 14.75 -17.99 -13.33
N PHE A 10 15.82 -17.18 -13.26
CA PHE A 10 15.99 -16.17 -12.23
C PHE A 10 15.24 -14.90 -12.61
N LEU A 11 14.12 -14.67 -11.92
CA LEU A 11 13.36 -13.42 -11.99
C LEU A 11 14.33 -12.23 -11.84
N PRO A 12 14.46 -11.34 -12.84
CA PRO A 12 15.34 -10.19 -12.72
C PRO A 12 14.81 -9.21 -11.68
N CYS A 13 15.71 -8.47 -11.02
CA CYS A 13 15.33 -7.56 -9.92
C CYS A 13 14.31 -6.49 -10.37
N SER A 14 14.41 -6.01 -11.61
CA SER A 14 13.46 -5.04 -12.19
C SER A 14 12.04 -5.61 -12.36
N VAL A 15 11.93 -6.91 -12.66
CA VAL A 15 10.63 -7.59 -12.72
C VAL A 15 10.16 -7.91 -11.30
N ALA A 16 11.06 -8.23 -10.38
CA ALA A 16 10.70 -8.40 -8.97
C ALA A 16 10.07 -7.13 -8.39
N THR A 17 10.65 -5.94 -8.65
CA THR A 17 10.05 -4.66 -8.23
C THR A 17 8.69 -4.44 -8.88
N LEU A 18 8.53 -4.72 -10.17
CA LEU A 18 7.23 -4.64 -10.85
C LEU A 18 6.18 -5.57 -10.20
N LEU A 19 6.55 -6.81 -9.89
CA LEU A 19 5.65 -7.75 -9.21
C LEU A 19 5.31 -7.31 -7.77
N MET A 20 6.20 -6.59 -7.09
CA MET A 20 5.90 -5.99 -5.77
C MET A 20 4.82 -4.90 -5.90
N GLU A 21 4.93 -4.01 -6.89
CA GLU A 21 3.89 -2.99 -7.14
C GLU A 21 2.56 -3.63 -7.54
N LYS A 22 2.59 -4.64 -8.41
CA LYS A 22 1.42 -5.42 -8.82
C LYS A 22 0.77 -6.16 -7.63
N ARG A 23 1.57 -6.55 -6.63
CA ARG A 23 1.06 -7.08 -5.36
C ARG A 23 0.29 -6.02 -4.60
N ASN A 24 0.81 -4.80 -4.54
CA ASN A 24 0.17 -3.71 -3.81
C ASN A 24 -1.14 -3.27 -4.45
N SER A 25 -1.25 -3.37 -5.79
CA SER A 25 -2.49 -3.11 -6.51
C SER A 25 -3.52 -4.25 -6.45
N GLY A 26 -3.23 -5.36 -5.74
CA GLY A 26 -4.12 -6.52 -5.65
C GLY A 26 -4.22 -7.37 -6.93
N ALA A 27 -3.41 -7.10 -7.96
CA ALA A 27 -3.53 -7.74 -9.28
C ALA A 27 -2.59 -8.95 -9.47
N LEU A 28 -1.86 -9.37 -8.44
CA LEU A 28 -0.81 -10.37 -8.54
C LEU A 28 -1.37 -11.80 -8.63
N SER A 29 -0.95 -12.56 -9.65
CA SER A 29 -1.35 -13.96 -9.79
C SER A 29 -0.61 -14.88 -8.80
N PRO A 30 -1.16 -16.06 -8.46
CA PRO A 30 -0.50 -17.01 -7.55
C PRO A 30 0.88 -17.47 -8.01
N LYS A 31 1.07 -17.66 -9.33
CA LYS A 31 2.36 -18.04 -9.92
C LYS A 31 3.41 -16.95 -9.74
N GLU A 32 3.05 -15.70 -10.04
CA GLU A 32 3.93 -14.54 -9.86
C GLU A 32 4.27 -14.33 -8.37
N SER A 33 3.31 -14.52 -7.48
CA SER A 33 3.50 -14.45 -6.03
C SER A 33 4.55 -15.45 -5.55
N TRP A 34 4.50 -16.69 -6.03
CA TRP A 34 5.48 -17.71 -5.69
C TRP A 34 6.88 -17.38 -6.24
N GLN A 35 6.97 -16.94 -7.50
CA GLN A 35 8.23 -16.52 -8.12
C GLN A 35 8.88 -15.34 -7.38
N LEU A 36 8.08 -14.32 -7.04
CA LEU A 36 8.52 -13.17 -6.26
C LEU A 36 8.99 -13.59 -4.87
N SER A 37 8.26 -14.48 -4.21
CA SER A 37 8.61 -14.99 -2.88
C SER A 37 9.95 -15.74 -2.89
N MET A 38 10.24 -16.51 -3.93
CA MET A 38 11.56 -17.13 -4.11
C MET A 38 12.66 -16.08 -4.31
N HIS A 39 12.42 -15.10 -5.19
CA HIS A 39 13.41 -14.05 -5.46
C HIS A 39 13.78 -13.26 -4.20
N LEU A 40 12.79 -12.91 -3.37
CA LEU A 40 12.99 -12.18 -2.11
C LEU A 40 13.79 -12.96 -1.05
N LYS A 41 13.83 -14.29 -1.13
CA LYS A 41 14.69 -15.12 -0.25
C LYS A 41 16.16 -15.02 -0.65
N ILE A 42 16.46 -14.73 -1.91
CA ILE A 42 17.82 -14.75 -2.48
C ILE A 42 18.40 -13.33 -2.55
N CYS A 43 17.61 -12.36 -3.00
CA CYS A 43 18.09 -10.99 -3.22
C CYS A 43 17.85 -10.09 -2.00
N LYS A 44 18.92 -9.79 -1.27
CA LYS A 44 18.89 -8.89 -0.10
C LYS A 44 18.39 -7.48 -0.42
N TRP A 45 18.70 -6.97 -1.62
CA TRP A 45 18.34 -5.61 -2.04
C TRP A 45 16.84 -5.50 -2.32
N CYS A 46 16.27 -6.47 -3.04
CA CYS A 46 14.84 -6.55 -3.27
C CYS A 46 14.08 -6.74 -1.95
N LYS A 47 14.62 -7.49 -0.99
CA LYS A 47 14.04 -7.61 0.36
C LYS A 47 14.08 -6.29 1.14
N ALA A 48 15.16 -5.51 1.02
CA ALA A 48 15.24 -4.18 1.62
C ALA A 48 14.26 -3.20 0.96
N TYR A 49 14.11 -3.27 -0.37
CA TYR A 49 13.13 -2.48 -1.13
C TYR A 49 11.69 -2.83 -0.73
N GLU A 50 11.35 -4.12 -0.60
CA GLU A 50 10.03 -4.58 -0.15
C GLU A 50 9.66 -3.97 1.21
N LYS A 51 10.62 -3.91 2.15
CA LYS A 51 10.39 -3.26 3.45
C LYS A 51 10.10 -1.77 3.33
N LYS A 52 10.85 -1.06 2.48
CA LYS A 52 10.62 0.38 2.23
C LYS A 52 9.23 0.61 1.63
N LEU A 53 8.81 -0.22 0.68
CA LEU A 53 7.47 -0.16 0.10
C LEU A 53 6.37 -0.37 1.14
N LYS A 54 6.51 -1.36 2.04
CA LYS A 54 5.51 -1.61 3.10
C LYS A 54 5.36 -0.41 4.04
N ILE A 55 6.47 0.21 4.43
CA ILE A 55 6.44 1.41 5.27
C ILE A 55 5.72 2.56 4.53
N LEU A 56 6.03 2.76 3.25
CA LEU A 56 5.39 3.80 2.45
C LEU A 56 3.88 3.56 2.33
N ASP A 57 3.47 2.32 2.04
CA ASP A 57 2.07 1.93 1.93
C ASP A 57 1.31 2.13 3.26
N GLU A 58 1.91 1.79 4.39
CA GLU A 58 1.35 2.05 5.71
C GLU A 58 1.18 3.54 6.01
N ILE A 59 2.16 4.37 5.65
CA ILE A 59 2.08 5.83 5.83
C ILE A 59 0.95 6.39 4.97
N LEU A 60 0.87 6.00 3.69
CA LEU A 60 -0.18 6.47 2.79
C LEU A 60 -1.58 6.07 3.29
N LYS A 61 -1.76 4.82 3.73
CA LYS A 61 -3.02 4.34 4.32
C LYS A 61 -3.42 5.15 5.54
N ARG A 62 -2.48 5.46 6.43
CA ARG A 62 -2.74 6.28 7.63
C ARG A 62 -3.18 7.70 7.25
N THR A 63 -2.54 8.32 6.26
CA THR A 63 -2.91 9.66 5.80
C THR A 63 -4.33 9.67 5.23
N LEU A 64 -4.68 8.70 4.38
CA LEU A 64 -6.03 8.60 3.81
C LEU A 64 -7.11 8.38 4.88
N ILE A 65 -6.85 7.52 5.86
CA ILE A 65 -7.77 7.30 6.99
C ILE A 65 -7.90 8.57 7.85
N GLN A 66 -6.81 9.32 8.04
CA GLN A 66 -6.84 10.56 8.81
C GLN A 66 -7.64 11.65 8.08
N GLU A 67 -7.52 11.75 6.75
CA GLU A 67 -8.36 12.65 5.95
C GLU A 67 -9.84 12.29 6.04
N GLU A 68 -10.18 11.00 6.03
CA GLU A 68 -11.56 10.54 6.20
C GLU A 68 -12.10 10.86 7.60
N LYS A 69 -11.29 10.70 8.65
CA LYS A 69 -11.66 11.08 10.03
C LYS A 69 -11.75 12.59 10.26
N ASN A 70 -10.99 13.37 9.50
CA ASN A 70 -10.99 14.83 9.58
C ASN A 70 -12.07 15.47 8.70
N LYS A 71 -12.85 14.68 7.95
CA LYS A 71 -14.09 15.20 7.34
C LYS A 71 -15.04 15.54 8.48
N ILE A 72 -15.30 16.84 8.64
CA ILE A 72 -16.33 17.34 9.54
C ILE A 72 -17.64 16.65 9.18
N ASP A 73 -18.22 15.91 10.12
CA ASP A 73 -19.51 15.27 9.92
C ASP A 73 -20.55 16.37 9.73
N THR A 74 -21.34 16.27 8.66
CA THR A 74 -22.48 17.17 8.41
C THR A 74 -23.46 17.18 9.58
N THR A 75 -23.52 16.08 10.35
CA THR A 75 -24.30 15.96 11.58
C THR A 75 -23.75 16.86 12.69
N ASP A 76 -22.43 16.96 12.83
CA ASP A 76 -21.79 17.85 13.81
C ASP A 76 -22.05 19.33 13.48
N ILE A 77 -22.03 19.69 12.18
CA ILE A 77 -22.36 21.05 11.72
C ILE A 77 -23.83 21.38 12.01
N GLN A 78 -24.73 20.43 11.77
CA GLN A 78 -26.17 20.64 11.99
C GLN A 78 -26.48 20.78 13.49
N ASN A 79 -25.92 19.91 14.33
CA ASN A 79 -26.08 19.98 15.79
C ASN A 79 -25.55 21.31 16.35
N PHE A 80 -24.42 21.80 15.84
CA PHE A 80 -23.89 23.11 16.23
C PHE A 80 -24.84 24.26 15.82
N LYS A 81 -25.40 24.20 14.61
CA LYS A 81 -26.39 25.17 14.13
C LYS A 81 -27.63 25.20 15.03
N ASP A 82 -28.15 24.03 15.36
CA ASP A 82 -29.35 23.88 16.19
C ASP A 82 -29.10 24.37 17.62
N GLU A 83 -27.90 24.11 18.17
CA GLU A 83 -27.50 24.63 19.48
C GLU A 83 -27.41 26.16 19.49
N MET A 84 -26.85 26.76 18.43
CA MET A 84 -26.75 28.21 18.30
C MET A 84 -28.12 28.88 18.17
N ILE A 85 -29.03 28.31 17.37
CA ILE A 85 -30.40 28.81 17.23
C ILE A 85 -31.12 28.78 18.58
N ARG A 86 -31.01 27.66 19.30
CA ARG A 86 -31.63 27.49 20.62
C ARG A 86 -31.09 28.43 21.70
N LYS A 87 -29.88 28.98 21.52
CA LYS A 87 -29.28 30.00 22.41
C LYS A 87 -29.68 31.44 22.01
N MET A 88 -30.23 31.63 20.82
CA MET A 88 -30.70 32.93 20.31
C MET A 88 -32.21 33.11 20.49
N ASP A 89 -32.97 32.03 20.58
CA ASP A 89 -34.36 32.04 21.03
C ASP A 89 -34.37 32.22 22.57
N PHE A 90 -34.77 33.41 23.03
CA PHE A 90 -34.95 33.78 24.44
C PHE A 90 -36.03 32.93 25.13
#